data_AF-A0A5E4PMW8-F1
#
_entry.id   AF-A0A5E4PMW8-F1
#
_cell.length_a   1.000
_cell.length_b   1.000
_cell.length_c   1.000
_cell.angle_alpha   90.00
_cell.angle_beta   90.00
_cell.angle_gamma   90.00
#
_symmetry.space_group_name_H-M   'P 1'
#
loop_
_entity.id
_entity.type
_entity.pdbx_description
1 polymer ?
#
loop_
_entity_poly.entity_id
_entity_poly.type
_entity_poly.pdbx_seq_one_letter_code
_entity_poly.pdbx_strand_id
1 'polypeptide(L)' 'MKLLIFAFASAKSKLFCDSACEHNYAPVCGTNGQTYTNRCLLDCRGATFAHKGVCESAQESGQDDSTTEA' A
#
# COMPACT_ATOMS: atom_id res chain seq x y z
N MET A 1 -35.99 6.86 25.69
CA MET A 1 -34.89 7.79 25.37
C MET A 1 -33.63 7.37 26.13
N LYS A 2 -32.95 6.30 25.67
CA LYS A 2 -31.57 5.98 26.06
C LYS A 2 -30.73 6.56 24.94
N LEU A 3 -30.18 7.75 25.17
CA LEU A 3 -29.33 8.44 24.21
C LEU A 3 -28.08 7.59 23.96
N LEU A 4 -28.01 7.01 22.77
CA LEU A 4 -26.89 7.12 21.83
C LEU A 4 -25.49 7.26 22.47
N ILE A 5 -24.95 6.16 22.99
CA ILE A 5 -23.52 6.07 23.30
C ILE A 5 -23.04 4.72 22.77
N PHE A 6 -21.79 4.68 22.29
CA PHE A 6 -21.11 3.54 21.65
C PHE A 6 -21.32 3.37 20.14
N ALA A 7 -21.02 4.43 19.38
CA ALA A 7 -20.42 4.24 18.07
C ALA A 7 -19.28 5.23 17.85
N PHE A 8 -18.33 5.30 18.79
CA PHE A 8 -16.99 5.78 18.45
C PHE A 8 -16.33 4.67 17.62
N ALA A 9 -16.72 4.58 16.34
CA ALA A 9 -16.02 3.76 15.37
C ALA A 9 -14.59 4.31 15.29
N SER A 10 -13.65 3.60 15.90
CA SER A 10 -12.23 3.95 15.95
C SER A 10 -11.67 4.01 14.54
N ALA A 11 -11.60 5.21 13.95
CA ALA A 11 -10.91 5.46 12.68
C ALA A 11 -9.37 5.63 12.88
N LYS A 12 -8.77 4.90 13.83
CA LYS A 12 -7.37 5.08 14.26
C LYS A 12 -6.34 4.19 13.56
N SER A 13 -6.61 3.65 12.37
CA SER A 13 -5.69 2.71 11.71
C SER A 13 -4.90 3.28 10.53
N LYS A 14 -5.37 4.35 9.85
CA LYS A 14 -4.65 4.93 8.70
C LYS A 14 -3.56 5.94 9.07
N LEU A 15 -3.72 6.65 10.21
CA LEU A 15 -2.89 7.82 10.53
C LEU A 15 -1.49 7.46 11.04
N PHE A 16 -1.32 6.33 11.72
CA PHE A 16 -0.04 5.96 12.33
C PHE A 16 1.05 5.67 11.29
N CYS A 17 0.69 5.08 10.14
CA CYS A 17 1.66 4.73 9.10
C CYS A 17 2.24 5.92 8.35
N ASP A 18 1.51 7.03 8.30
CA ASP A 18 1.92 8.22 7.57
C ASP A 18 3.11 8.90 8.27
N SER A 19 3.13 8.93 9.61
CA SER A 19 4.23 9.51 10.39
C SER A 19 5.40 8.53 10.62
N ALA A 20 5.21 7.24 10.38
CA ALA A 20 6.22 6.20 10.67
C ALA A 20 7.10 5.85 9.45
N CYS A 21 6.68 6.22 8.25
CA CYS A 21 7.33 5.85 7.00
C CYS A 21 7.74 7.08 6.19
N GLU A 22 8.88 6.99 5.52
CA GLU A 22 9.26 7.95 4.48
C GLU A 22 8.25 7.89 3.32
N HIS A 23 8.02 9.02 2.65
CA HIS A 23 7.08 9.13 1.53
C HIS A 23 7.74 8.95 0.15
N ASN A 24 8.85 8.21 0.09
CA ASN A 24 9.50 7.90 -1.17
C ASN A 24 8.61 6.99 -2.03
N TYR A 25 8.51 7.31 -3.33
CA TYR A 25 7.73 6.52 -4.27
C TYR A 25 8.56 5.34 -4.78
N ALA A 26 8.24 4.15 -4.30
CA ALA A 26 8.86 2.88 -4.67
C ALA A 26 7.79 1.77 -4.61
N PRO A 27 6.84 1.76 -5.55
CA PRO A 27 5.58 1.03 -5.41
C PRO A 27 5.80 -0.48 -5.26
N VAL A 28 4.94 -1.10 -4.45
CA VAL A 28 4.91 -2.55 -4.24
C VAL A 28 3.46 -3.04 -4.24
N CYS A 29 3.26 -4.27 -4.69
CA CYS A 29 1.97 -4.92 -4.68
C CYS A 29 1.85 -5.84 -3.46
N GLY A 30 0.73 -5.78 -2.77
CA GLY A 30 0.37 -6.74 -1.72
C GLY A 30 -0.37 -7.96 -2.28
N THR A 31 -0.35 -9.09 -1.57
CA THR A 31 -1.10 -10.31 -1.94
C THR A 31 -2.61 -10.11 -1.93
N ASN A 32 -3.07 -9.01 -1.33
CA ASN A 32 -4.44 -8.53 -1.35
C ASN A 32 -4.82 -7.75 -2.63
N GLY A 33 -3.90 -7.63 -3.61
CA GLY A 33 -4.11 -6.89 -4.84
C GLY A 33 -4.09 -5.37 -4.68
N GLN A 34 -3.63 -4.85 -3.53
CA GLN A 34 -3.49 -3.41 -3.31
C GLN A 34 -2.06 -2.94 -3.55
N THR A 35 -1.91 -1.84 -4.28
CA THR A 35 -0.64 -1.13 -4.45
C THR A 35 -0.36 -0.26 -3.22
N TYR A 36 0.87 -0.34 -2.71
CA TYR A 36 1.38 0.51 -1.65
C TYR A 36 2.52 1.37 -2.19
N THR A 37 2.54 2.66 -1.83
CA THR A 37 3.54 3.65 -2.28
C THR A 37 4.98 3.20 -2.06
N ASN A 38 5.23 2.49 -0.97
CA ASN A 38 6.50 1.82 -0.69
C ASN A 38 6.32 0.64 0.26
N ARG A 39 7.40 -0.11 0.45
CA ARG A 39 7.44 -1.29 1.32
C ARG A 39 7.13 -0.96 2.79
N CYS A 40 7.62 0.16 3.32
CA CYS A 40 7.32 0.56 4.70
C CYS A 40 5.82 0.73 4.91
N LEU A 41 5.14 1.39 3.97
CA LEU A 41 3.71 1.63 4.00
C LEU A 41 2.87 0.36 3.78
N LEU A 42 3.42 -0.67 3.13
CA LEU A 42 2.84 -2.02 3.05
C LEU A 42 2.94 -2.73 4.40
N ASP A 43 4.14 -2.77 4.97
CA ASP A 43 4.44 -3.47 6.22
C ASP A 43 3.68 -2.82 7.40
N CYS A 44 3.64 -1.48 7.47
CA CYS A 44 2.90 -0.77 8.50
C CYS A 44 1.39 -1.02 8.43
N ARG A 45 0.84 -1.17 7.22
CA ARG A 45 -0.56 -1.53 7.02
C ARG A 45 -0.83 -3.03 7.24
N GLY A 46 0.19 -3.82 7.60
CA GLY A 46 0.07 -5.23 7.90
C GLY A 46 -0.29 -6.09 6.69
N ALA A 47 -0.01 -5.61 5.47
CA ALA A 47 -0.23 -6.38 4.26
C ALA A 47 0.96 -7.30 3.96
N THR A 48 0.71 -8.39 3.25
CA THR A 48 1.76 -9.30 2.82
C THR A 48 2.29 -8.86 1.46
N PHE A 49 3.60 -8.76 1.31
CA PHE A 49 4.25 -8.42 0.05
C PHE A 49 4.02 -9.51 -1.01
N ALA A 50 3.60 -9.12 -2.21
CA ALA A 50 3.51 -10.00 -3.37
C ALA A 50 4.70 -9.80 -4.32
N HIS A 51 4.82 -8.61 -4.91
CA HIS A 51 5.90 -8.29 -5.85
C HIS A 51 6.24 -6.78 -5.84
N LYS A 52 7.38 -6.43 -6.44
CA LYS A 52 7.75 -5.03 -6.68
C LYS A 52 6.89 -4.45 -7.81
N GLY A 53 6.64 -3.13 -7.80
CA GLY A 53 5.77 -2.47 -8.75
C GLY A 53 4.33 -2.37 -8.27
N VAL A 54 3.48 -1.73 -9.08
CA VAL A 54 2.04 -1.61 -8.82
C VAL A 54 1.34 -2.95 -9.04
N CYS A 55 0.20 -3.19 -8.41
CA CYS A 55 -0.63 -4.35 -8.74
C CYS A 55 -1.23 -4.21 -10.14
N GLU A 56 -1.21 -5.30 -10.91
CA GLU A 56 -1.75 -5.36 -12.27
C GLU A 56 -3.28 -5.37 -12.24
N SER A 57 -3.90 -4.19 -12.25
CA SER A 57 -5.34 -4.08 -12.52
C SER A 57 -5.78 -2.90 -13.39
N ALA A 58 -4.89 -2.00 -13.84
CA ALA A 58 -5.21 -1.00 -14.90
C ALA A 58 -4.06 -0.09 -15.39
N GLN A 59 -2.79 -0.26 -15.02
CA GLN A 59 -1.73 0.60 -15.57
C GLN A 59 -0.47 -0.22 -15.81
N GLU A 60 -0.11 -0.33 -17.09
CA GLU A 60 1.10 -0.92 -17.61
C GLU A 60 2.32 -0.40 -16.85
N SER A 61 2.95 -1.23 -16.03
CA SER A 61 4.35 -1.05 -15.71
C SER A 61 5.16 -1.54 -16.91
N GLY A 62 5.21 -0.69 -17.94
CA GLY A 62 6.30 -0.72 -18.89
C GLY A 62 7.61 -0.42 -18.17
N GLN A 63 8.18 -1.44 -17.55
CA GLN A 63 9.62 -1.57 -17.50
C GLN A 63 9.96 -2.50 -18.68
N ASP A 64 9.99 -1.90 -19.86
CA ASP A 64 10.91 -2.33 -20.91
C ASP A 64 12.32 -2.34 -20.30
N ASP A 65 12.71 -3.49 -19.76
CA ASP A 65 14.11 -3.85 -19.68
C ASP A 65 14.49 -4.38 -21.06
N SER A 66 14.85 -3.45 -21.94
CA SER A 66 15.59 -3.73 -23.17
C SER A 66 16.98 -4.23 -22.77
N THR A 67 17.05 -5.48 -22.33
CA THR A 67 18.27 -6.28 -22.35
C THR A 67 18.19 -7.23 -23.54
N THR A 68 18.43 -6.68 -24.73
CA THR A 68 19.06 -7.46 -25.81
C THR A 68 20.34 -6.71 -26.18
N GLU A 69 21.40 -7.00 -25.43
CA GLU A 69 22.76 -6.74 -25.87
C GLU A 69 23.01 -7.59 -27.13
N ALA A 70 23.45 -6.94 -28.21
CA ALA A 70 23.92 -7.55 -29.45
C ALA A 70 25.31 -7.01 -29.77
#